data_AF-A0A2V7HFA3-F1
#
_entry.id   AF-A0A2V7HFA3-F1
#
_cell.length_a   1.000
_cell.length_b   1.000
_cell.length_c   1.000
_cell.angle_alpha   90.00
_cell.angle_beta   90.00
_cell.angle_gamma   90.00
#
_symmetry.space_group_name_H-M   'P 1'
#
loop_
_entity.id
_entity.type
_entity.pdbx_description
1 polymer ?
#
loop_
_entity_poly.entity_id
_entity_poly.type
_entity_poly.pdbx_seq_one_letter_code
_entity_poly.pdbx_strand_id
1 'polypeptide(L)'
;MLGYSEEELLAFRFADITHAEDVTTDLEQLERLIRHDIDSYHRIKRYIRKNGDVIWVSLAVSAVHDAEGNPIYFIGQMQDITSQRVREEARANAQRRAAITETTIAVAHEMNNVLTVLMMNAELLGHDATPQEIPEIAAEILSAANRISATVQRLRRVGDPRSIEYLGKEKMLDLSPRPVKTRKKRAK
;
A
#
# COMPACT_ATOMS: atom_id res chain seq x y z
N MET A 1 -10.61 21.21 14.69
CA MET A 1 -10.43 19.98 13.88
C MET A 1 -11.53 19.82 12.83
N LEU A 2 -12.81 19.68 13.21
CA LEU A 2 -13.89 19.36 12.26
C LEU A 2 -14.59 20.57 11.63
N GLY A 3 -14.46 21.75 12.23
CA GLY A 3 -15.08 22.98 11.73
C GLY A 3 -16.55 23.18 12.12
N TYR A 4 -17.14 22.23 12.85
CA TYR A 4 -18.44 22.39 13.51
C TYR A 4 -18.29 23.12 14.85
N SER A 5 -19.31 23.88 15.22
CA SER A 5 -19.50 24.43 16.56
C SER A 5 -19.86 23.34 17.58
N GLU A 6 -19.76 23.66 18.86
CA GLU A 6 -20.13 22.75 19.94
C GLU A 6 -21.62 22.39 19.87
N GLU A 7 -22.49 23.37 19.62
CA GLU A 7 -23.93 23.16 19.52
C GLU A 7 -24.31 22.25 18.35
N GLU A 8 -23.63 22.40 17.21
CA GLU A 8 -23.79 21.50 16.06
C GLU A 8 -23.34 20.08 16.41
N LEU A 9 -22.21 19.93 17.10
CA LEU A 9 -21.69 18.62 17.49
C LEU A 9 -22.58 17.92 18.53
N LEU A 10 -23.17 18.66 19.47
CA LEU A 10 -24.12 18.12 20.45
C LEU A 10 -25.44 17.67 19.80
N ALA A 11 -25.81 18.25 18.66
CA ALA A 11 -26.99 17.86 17.90
C ALA A 11 -26.73 16.67 16.96
N PHE A 12 -25.47 16.36 16.65
CA PHE A 12 -25.09 15.30 15.73
C PHE A 12 -24.88 13.96 16.41
N ARG A 13 -25.18 12.90 15.67
CA ARG A 13 -24.71 11.56 15.95
C ARG A 13 -23.30 11.41 15.39
N PHE A 14 -22.49 10.55 16.01
CA PHE A 14 -21.15 10.27 15.49
C PHE A 14 -21.14 9.80 14.02
N ALA A 15 -22.20 9.12 13.58
CA ALA A 15 -22.36 8.65 12.21
C ALA A 15 -22.52 9.80 11.20
N ASP A 16 -23.08 10.95 11.62
CA ASP A 16 -23.35 12.09 10.74
C ASP A 16 -22.06 12.77 10.25
N ILE A 17 -20.96 12.61 11.01
CA ILE A 17 -19.63 13.13 10.67
C ILE A 17 -18.65 12.02 10.25
N THR A 18 -19.09 10.77 10.18
CA THR A 18 -18.26 9.62 9.79
C THR A 18 -18.41 9.34 8.30
N HIS A 19 -17.30 9.05 7.61
CA HIS A 19 -17.35 8.66 6.21
C HIS A 19 -18.19 7.37 6.03
N ALA A 20 -19.06 7.33 5.01
CA ALA A 20 -20.07 6.26 4.85
C ALA A 20 -19.50 4.84 4.92
N GLU A 21 -18.34 4.61 4.28
CA GLU A 21 -17.65 3.31 4.30
C GLU A 21 -17.15 2.88 5.69
N ASP A 22 -16.96 3.83 6.62
CA ASP A 22 -16.42 3.55 7.95
C ASP A 22 -17.54 3.43 9.02
N VAL A 23 -18.78 3.81 8.70
CA VAL A 23 -19.92 3.84 9.65
C VAL A 23 -20.24 2.44 10.17
N THR A 24 -20.38 1.45 9.29
CA THR A 24 -20.78 0.09 9.67
C THR A 24 -19.80 -0.53 10.65
N THR A 25 -18.51 -0.45 10.37
CA THR A 25 -17.50 -1.08 11.23
C THR A 25 -17.32 -0.33 12.56
N ASP A 26 -17.64 0.97 12.61
CA ASP A 26 -17.61 1.74 13.86
C ASP A 26 -18.83 1.42 14.74
N LEU A 27 -20.01 1.24 14.13
CA LEU A 27 -21.21 0.75 14.82
C LEU A 27 -20.99 -0.63 15.46
N GLU A 28 -20.34 -1.56 14.76
CA GLU A 28 -20.00 -2.88 15.30
C GLU A 28 -19.13 -2.80 16.57
N GLN A 29 -18.15 -1.89 16.61
CA GLN A 29 -17.32 -1.73 17.82
C GLN A 29 -18.09 -1.08 18.95
N LEU A 30 -18.93 -0.08 18.64
CA LEU A 30 -19.80 0.56 19.63
C LEU A 30 -20.79 -0.44 20.22
N GLU A 31 -21.36 -1.34 19.42
CA GLU A 31 -22.28 -2.36 19.91
C GLU A 31 -21.59 -3.34 20.87
N ARG A 32 -20.37 -3.79 20.54
CA ARG A 32 -19.55 -4.62 21.44
C ARG A 32 -19.24 -3.90 22.76
N LEU A 33 -18.98 -2.59 22.68
CA LEU A 33 -18.73 -1.75 23.86
C LEU A 33 -19.99 -1.62 24.73
N ILE A 34 -21.17 -1.41 24.12
CA ILE A 34 -22.47 -1.35 24.82
C ILE A 34 -22.81 -2.68 25.49
N ARG A 35 -22.53 -3.80 24.81
CA ARG A 35 -22.76 -5.15 25.33
C ARG A 35 -21.75 -5.59 26.39
N HIS A 36 -20.76 -4.76 26.67
CA HIS A 36 -19.66 -5.07 27.58
C HIS A 36 -18.83 -6.29 27.12
N ASP A 37 -18.77 -6.54 25.81
CA ASP A 37 -17.86 -7.55 25.22
C ASP A 37 -16.40 -7.04 25.20
N ILE A 38 -16.23 -5.71 25.25
CA ILE A 38 -14.97 -4.99 25.31
C ILE A 38 -15.13 -3.74 26.18
N ASP A 39 -14.07 -3.31 26.88
CA ASP A 39 -14.09 -2.09 27.72
C ASP A 39 -13.75 -0.81 26.94
N SER A 40 -13.04 -0.97 25.82
CA SER A 40 -12.62 0.12 24.95
C SER A 40 -12.28 -0.37 23.55
N TYR A 41 -12.24 0.55 22.59
CA TYR A 41 -11.70 0.29 21.26
C TYR A 41 -10.89 1.46 20.72
N HIS A 42 -9.93 1.15 19.85
CA HIS A 42 -9.14 2.12 19.11
C HIS A 42 -9.26 1.86 17.62
N ARG A 43 -9.39 2.93 16.83
CA ARG A 43 -9.51 2.87 15.38
C ARG A 43 -8.90 4.07 14.69
N ILE A 44 -8.47 3.86 13.46
CA ILE A 44 -8.23 4.92 12.49
C ILE A 44 -9.39 4.91 11.50
N LYS A 45 -10.10 6.03 11.36
CA LYS A 45 -11.22 6.18 10.42
C LYS A 45 -11.25 7.58 9.80
N ARG A 46 -12.15 7.78 8.84
CA ARG A 46 -12.34 9.07 8.18
C ARG A 46 -13.52 9.83 8.76
N TYR A 47 -13.29 11.11 9.07
CA TYR A 47 -14.33 12.08 9.38
C TYR A 47 -14.49 13.10 8.26
N ILE A 48 -15.71 13.59 8.11
CA ILE A 48 -16.08 14.63 7.17
C ILE A 48 -16.17 15.95 7.96
N ARG A 49 -15.42 16.96 7.52
CA ARG A 49 -15.45 18.31 8.09
C ARG A 49 -16.68 19.07 7.58
N LYS A 50 -17.01 20.18 8.26
CA LYS A 50 -18.10 21.08 7.87
C LYS A 50 -18.00 21.60 6.42
N ASN A 51 -16.77 21.77 5.92
CA ASN A 51 -16.52 22.21 4.54
C ASN A 51 -16.52 21.05 3.51
N GLY A 52 -16.79 19.81 3.94
CA GLY A 52 -16.78 18.62 3.09
C GLY A 52 -15.44 17.89 3.02
N ASP A 53 -14.36 18.44 3.58
CA ASP A 53 -13.05 17.79 3.55
C ASP A 53 -13.04 16.49 4.37
N VAL A 54 -12.34 15.49 3.86
CA VAL A 54 -12.12 14.24 4.58
C VAL A 54 -10.81 14.31 5.37
N ILE A 55 -10.88 13.96 6.65
CA ILE A 55 -9.70 13.82 7.52
C ILE A 55 -9.56 12.42 8.10
N TRP A 56 -8.32 12.01 8.31
CA TRP A 56 -8.01 10.79 9.05
C TRP A 56 -7.95 11.09 10.54
N VAL A 57 -8.74 10.34 11.31
CA VAL A 57 -8.84 10.48 12.75
C VAL A 57 -8.45 9.19 13.43
N SER A 58 -7.52 9.28 14.39
CA SER A 58 -7.28 8.25 15.39
C SER A 58 -8.29 8.46 16.53
N LEU A 59 -9.23 7.53 16.68
CA LEU A 59 -10.27 7.55 17.69
C LEU A 59 -10.02 6.44 18.72
N ALA A 60 -10.03 6.80 19.99
CA ALA A 60 -10.14 5.86 21.11
C ALA A 60 -11.47 6.10 21.83
N VAL A 61 -12.21 5.04 22.13
CA VAL A 61 -13.48 5.13 22.86
C VAL A 61 -13.47 4.14 24.02
N SER A 62 -13.92 4.59 25.20
CA SER A 62 -14.12 3.75 26.38
C SER A 62 -15.50 3.97 26.98
N ALA A 63 -16.08 2.93 27.59
CA ALA A 63 -17.31 3.05 28.35
C ALA A 63 -17.02 3.31 29.83
N VAL A 64 -17.79 4.20 30.45
CA VAL A 64 -17.83 4.36 31.90
C VAL A 64 -19.09 3.70 32.42
N HIS A 65 -18.93 2.84 33.43
CA HIS A 65 -20.00 2.04 34.00
C HIS A 65 -20.37 2.52 35.41
N ASP A 66 -21.60 2.25 35.83
CA ASP A 66 -22.04 2.40 37.22
C ASP A 66 -21.52 1.25 38.11
N ALA A 67 -21.90 1.27 39.39
CA ALA A 67 -21.51 0.23 40.34
C ALA A 67 -22.14 -1.14 40.01
N GLU A 68 -23.23 -1.13 39.25
CA GLU A 68 -23.99 -2.28 38.80
C GLU A 68 -23.50 -2.83 37.44
N GLY A 69 -22.52 -2.18 36.81
CA GLY A 69 -21.91 -2.58 35.54
C GLY A 69 -22.63 -2.07 34.29
N ASN A 70 -23.60 -1.17 34.42
CA ASN A 70 -24.32 -0.60 33.28
C ASN A 70 -23.56 0.62 32.71
N PRO A 71 -23.46 0.76 31.37
CA PRO A 71 -22.80 1.91 30.76
C PRO A 71 -23.60 3.20 31.02
N ILE A 72 -22.95 4.21 31.62
CA ILE A 72 -23.53 5.54 31.89
C ILE A 72 -23.22 6.50 30.74
N TYR A 73 -21.96 6.51 30.27
CA TYR A 73 -21.52 7.35 29.16
C TYR A 73 -20.26 6.79 28.49
N PHE A 74 -19.97 7.31 27.30
CA PHE A 74 -18.75 6.97 26.55
C PHE A 74 -17.80 8.16 26.53
N ILE A 75 -16.51 7.87 26.66
CA ILE A 75 -15.44 8.86 26.50
C ILE A 75 -14.77 8.59 25.16
N GLY A 76 -14.87 9.54 24.23
CA GLY A 76 -14.20 9.50 22.94
C GLY A 76 -13.04 10.49 22.89
N GLN A 77 -11.83 10.00 22.62
CA GLN A 77 -10.65 10.82 22.34
C GLN A 77 -10.29 10.73 20.87
N MET A 78 -10.20 11.87 20.20
CA MET A 78 -9.95 11.95 18.76
C MET A 78 -8.75 12.83 18.44
N GLN A 79 -7.90 12.34 17.55
CA GLN A 79 -6.72 13.05 17.06
C GLN A 79 -6.74 13.08 15.53
N ASP A 80 -6.61 14.28 14.95
CA ASP A 80 -6.36 14.45 13.51
C ASP A 80 -4.95 13.97 13.17
N ILE A 81 -4.87 12.91 12.36
CA ILE A 81 -3.60 12.32 11.90
C ILE A 81 -3.38 12.55 10.40
N THR A 82 -4.18 13.41 9.77
CA THR A 82 -4.14 13.65 8.32
C THR A 82 -2.76 14.15 7.87
N SER A 83 -2.20 15.14 8.58
CA SER A 83 -0.88 15.70 8.25
C SER A 83 0.27 14.70 8.46
N GLN A 84 0.10 13.75 9.39
CA GLN A 84 1.06 12.67 9.59
C GLN A 84 1.03 11.71 8.41
N ARG A 85 -0.17 11.23 8.02
CA ARG A 85 -0.32 10.30 6.90
C ARG A 85 0.17 10.88 5.57
N VAL A 86 -0.17 12.14 5.28
CA VAL A 86 0.31 12.82 4.07
C VAL A 86 1.84 12.88 4.04
N ARG A 87 2.48 13.17 5.17
CA ARG A 87 3.95 13.17 5.26
C ARG A 87 4.56 11.79 5.09
N GLU A 88 3.96 10.76 5.71
CA GLU A 88 4.42 9.37 5.57
C GLU A 88 4.29 8.88 4.13
N GLU A 89 3.18 9.15 3.47
CA GLU A 89 2.96 8.81 2.06
C GLU A 89 3.93 9.55 1.14
N ALA A 90 4.15 10.86 1.36
CA ALA A 90 5.12 11.64 0.61
C ALA A 90 6.54 11.07 0.75
N ARG A 91 6.94 10.66 1.98
CA ARG A 91 8.24 10.02 2.22
C ARG A 91 8.36 8.67 1.52
N ALA A 92 7.34 7.82 1.62
CA ALA A 92 7.33 6.53 0.94
C ALA A 92 7.41 6.69 -0.59
N ASN A 93 6.73 7.70 -1.14
CA ASN A 93 6.81 8.04 -2.56
C ASN A 93 8.19 8.54 -2.97
N ALA A 94 8.81 9.40 -2.16
CA ALA A 94 10.17 9.88 -2.39
C ALA A 94 11.19 8.74 -2.36
N GLN A 95 11.10 7.83 -1.39
CA GLN A 95 11.96 6.64 -1.30
C GLN A 95 11.82 5.73 -2.52
N ARG A 96 10.58 5.47 -2.97
CA ARG A 96 10.34 4.68 -4.19
C ARG A 96 10.99 5.34 -5.42
N ARG A 97 10.86 6.66 -5.56
CA ARG A 97 11.49 7.41 -6.67
C ARG A 97 13.02 7.38 -6.60
N ALA A 98 13.58 7.53 -5.40
CA ALA A 98 15.02 7.46 -5.19
C ALA A 98 15.58 6.08 -5.59
N ALA A 99 14.93 4.99 -5.15
CA ALA A 99 15.33 3.63 -5.51
C ALA A 99 15.28 3.38 -7.03
N ILE A 100 14.25 3.88 -7.72
CA ILE A 100 14.15 3.80 -9.19
C ILE A 100 15.30 4.57 -9.85
N THR A 101 15.62 5.77 -9.34
CA THR A 101 16.68 6.62 -9.89
C THR A 101 18.05 5.96 -9.74
N GLU A 102 18.35 5.43 -8.56
CA GLU A 102 19.58 4.69 -8.28
C GLU A 102 19.74 3.47 -9.19
N THR A 103 18.66 2.68 -9.34
CA THR A 103 18.64 1.52 -10.25
C THR A 103 18.88 1.95 -11.70
N THR A 104 18.29 3.06 -12.13
CA THR A 104 18.46 3.59 -13.50
C THR A 104 19.89 4.02 -13.76
N ILE A 105 20.53 4.70 -12.80
CA ILE A 105 21.94 5.10 -12.89
C ILE A 105 22.85 3.86 -12.97
N ALA A 106 22.62 2.86 -12.12
CA ALA A 106 23.40 1.62 -12.12
C ALA A 106 23.28 0.88 -13.47
N VAL A 107 22.06 0.76 -14.01
CA VAL A 107 21.82 0.15 -15.32
C VAL A 107 22.48 0.94 -16.45
N ALA A 108 22.40 2.27 -16.42
CA ALA A 108 23.07 3.11 -17.42
C ALA A 108 24.59 2.90 -17.40
N HIS A 109 25.21 2.79 -16.22
CA HIS A 109 26.62 2.45 -16.10
C HIS A 109 26.95 1.06 -16.65
N GLU A 110 26.17 0.03 -16.31
CA GLU A 110 26.35 -1.33 -16.84
C GLU A 110 26.25 -1.35 -18.37
N MET A 111 25.26 -0.65 -18.93
CA MET A 111 25.10 -0.51 -20.38
C MET A 111 26.27 0.19 -21.04
N ASN A 112 26.72 1.33 -20.50
CA ASN A 112 27.85 2.07 -21.05
C ASN A 112 29.13 1.22 -21.08
N ASN A 113 29.39 0.43 -20.03
CA ASN A 113 30.53 -0.48 -20.00
C ASN A 113 30.45 -1.53 -21.11
N VAL A 114 29.27 -2.14 -21.31
CA VAL A 114 29.08 -3.17 -22.34
C VAL A 114 29.09 -2.58 -23.75
N LEU A 115 28.53 -1.38 -23.94
CA LEU A 115 28.59 -0.64 -25.21
C LEU A 115 30.02 -0.28 -25.59
N THR A 116 30.87 0.09 -24.63
CA THR A 116 32.28 0.39 -24.88
C THR A 116 33.00 -0.83 -25.47
N VAL A 117 32.79 -2.03 -24.91
CA VAL A 117 33.36 -3.29 -25.43
C VAL A 117 32.82 -3.61 -26.83
N LEU A 118 31.51 -3.44 -27.03
CA LEU A 118 30.88 -3.64 -28.34
C LEU A 118 31.48 -2.74 -29.41
N MET A 119 31.60 -1.45 -29.12
CA MET A 119 32.14 -0.47 -30.06
C MET A 119 33.60 -0.74 -30.37
N MET A 120 34.42 -1.00 -29.35
CA MET A 120 35.85 -1.32 -29.53
C MET A 120 36.07 -2.55 -30.42
N ASN A 121 35.34 -3.64 -30.16
CA ASN A 121 35.44 -4.85 -30.97
C ASN A 121 34.89 -4.67 -32.39
N ALA A 122 33.84 -3.86 -32.56
CA ALA A 122 33.33 -3.52 -33.89
C ALA A 122 34.33 -2.68 -34.71
N GLU A 123 35.03 -1.74 -34.07
CA GLU A 123 36.11 -0.97 -34.69
C GLU A 123 37.28 -1.86 -35.12
N LEU A 124 37.68 -2.80 -34.27
CA LEU A 124 38.74 -3.79 -34.59
C LEU A 124 38.39 -4.61 -35.83
N LEU A 125 37.14 -5.10 -35.95
CA LEU A 125 36.69 -5.82 -37.15
C LEU A 125 36.75 -4.97 -38.43
N GLY A 126 36.58 -3.65 -38.33
CA GLY A 126 36.55 -2.74 -39.47
C GLY A 126 37.92 -2.34 -40.01
N HIS A 127 38.97 -2.40 -39.18
CA HIS A 127 40.28 -1.85 -39.52
C HIS A 127 41.45 -2.84 -39.39
N ASP A 128 41.49 -3.62 -38.30
CA ASP A 128 42.73 -4.26 -37.85
C ASP A 128 42.62 -5.78 -37.63
N ALA A 129 41.42 -6.37 -37.74
CA ALA A 129 41.21 -7.78 -37.47
C ALA A 129 41.77 -8.69 -38.58
N THR A 130 42.59 -9.66 -38.20
CA THR A 130 43.01 -10.73 -39.11
C THR A 130 41.89 -11.77 -39.31
N PRO A 131 41.85 -12.52 -40.44
CA PRO A 131 40.82 -13.53 -40.68
C PRO A 131 40.67 -14.58 -39.57
N GLN A 132 41.74 -14.85 -38.83
CA GLN A 132 41.78 -15.80 -37.73
C GLN A 132 41.18 -15.24 -36.43
N GLU A 133 41.21 -13.92 -36.22
CA GLU A 133 40.67 -13.24 -35.02
C GLU A 133 39.18 -12.90 -35.16
N ILE A 134 38.68 -12.76 -36.40
CA ILE A 134 37.28 -12.42 -36.68
C ILE A 134 36.26 -13.27 -35.89
N PRO A 135 36.38 -14.61 -35.81
CA PRO A 135 35.42 -15.42 -35.06
C PRO A 135 35.37 -15.10 -33.56
N GLU A 136 36.53 -14.81 -32.97
CA GLU A 136 36.66 -14.49 -31.55
C GLU A 136 36.08 -13.10 -31.25
N ILE A 137 36.44 -12.09 -32.04
CA ILE A 137 35.92 -10.72 -31.89
C ILE A 137 34.39 -10.69 -32.12
N ALA A 138 33.88 -11.44 -33.10
CA ALA A 138 32.44 -11.58 -33.33
C ALA A 138 31.71 -12.26 -32.15
N ALA A 139 32.32 -13.25 -31.51
CA ALA A 139 31.77 -13.90 -30.33
C ALA A 139 31.71 -12.94 -29.12
N GLU A 140 32.71 -12.08 -28.93
CA GLU A 140 32.69 -11.05 -27.89
C GLU A 140 31.57 -10.02 -28.11
N ILE A 141 31.39 -9.55 -29.35
CA ILE A 141 30.30 -8.65 -29.73
C ILE A 141 28.94 -9.28 -29.40
N LEU A 142 28.72 -10.54 -29.77
CA LEU A 142 27.47 -11.25 -29.47
C LEU A 142 27.27 -11.43 -27.96
N SER A 143 28.32 -11.76 -27.21
CA SER A 143 28.28 -11.88 -25.76
C SER A 143 27.87 -10.57 -25.09
N ALA A 144 28.47 -9.45 -25.52
CA ALA A 144 28.15 -8.12 -25.03
C ALA A 144 26.71 -7.71 -25.39
N ALA A 145 26.24 -7.95 -26.62
CA ALA A 145 24.85 -7.71 -27.00
C ALA A 145 23.84 -8.50 -26.15
N ASN A 146 24.15 -9.77 -25.84
CA ASN A 146 23.32 -10.59 -24.96
C ASN A 146 23.25 -10.04 -23.52
N ARG A 147 24.36 -9.50 -22.99
CA ARG A 147 24.40 -8.84 -21.67
C ARG A 147 23.52 -7.59 -21.64
N ILE A 148 23.52 -6.77 -22.70
CA ILE A 148 22.61 -5.61 -22.82
C ILE A 148 21.15 -6.08 -22.80
N SER A 149 20.82 -7.07 -23.62
CA SER A 149 19.45 -7.63 -23.69
C SER A 149 18.96 -8.13 -22.33
N ALA A 150 19.80 -8.88 -21.60
CA ALA A 150 19.49 -9.36 -20.25
C ALA A 150 19.25 -8.21 -19.25
N THR A 151 19.99 -7.12 -19.37
CA THR A 151 19.85 -5.94 -18.50
C THR A 151 18.57 -5.17 -18.80
N VAL A 152 18.22 -4.99 -20.08
CA VAL A 152 16.93 -4.40 -20.49
C VAL A 152 15.75 -5.23 -19.99
N GLN A 153 15.83 -6.56 -20.06
CA GLN A 153 14.79 -7.45 -19.54
C GLN A 153 14.64 -7.34 -18.02
N ARG A 154 15.75 -7.24 -17.28
CA ARG A 154 15.72 -6.98 -15.82
C ARG A 154 15.03 -5.64 -15.50
N LEU A 155 15.37 -4.58 -16.22
CA LEU A 155 14.77 -3.24 -16.03
C LEU A 155 13.25 -3.23 -16.30
N ARG A 156 12.79 -3.91 -17.36
CA ARG A 156 11.35 -4.04 -17.66
C ARG A 156 10.54 -4.64 -16.51
N ARG A 157 11.13 -5.58 -15.74
CA ARG A 157 10.47 -6.17 -14.57
C ARG A 157 10.35 -5.21 -13.40
N VAL A 158 11.29 -4.27 -13.24
CA VAL A 158 11.24 -3.23 -12.19
C VAL A 158 10.15 -2.19 -12.49
N GLY A 159 9.87 -1.94 -13.78
CA GLY A 159 8.85 -0.98 -14.23
C GLY A 159 7.44 -1.54 -14.39
N ASP A 160 7.22 -2.85 -14.24
CA ASP A 160 5.89 -3.46 -14.32
C ASP A 160 5.20 -3.41 -12.94
N PRO A 161 4.09 -2.66 -12.76
CA PRO A 161 3.37 -2.64 -11.50
C PRO A 161 2.85 -4.01 -11.06
N ARG A 162 2.68 -4.96 -12.01
CA ARG A 162 2.21 -6.33 -11.74
C ARG A 162 3.31 -7.26 -11.22
N SER A 163 4.58 -6.87 -11.29
CA SER A 163 5.68 -7.63 -10.68
C SER A 163 5.82 -7.37 -9.17
N ILE A 164 5.08 -6.39 -8.64
CA ILE A 164 4.87 -6.13 -7.20
C ILE A 164 3.45 -6.59 -6.79
N GLU A 165 2.95 -7.68 -7.35
CA GLU A 165 2.03 -8.52 -6.59
C GLU A 165 2.88 -9.47 -5.75
N TYR A 166 2.53 -9.62 -4.47
CA TYR A 166 3.19 -10.45 -3.44
C TYR A 166 4.24 -9.77 -2.56
N LEU A 167 3.78 -8.89 -1.66
CA LEU A 167 4.23 -8.85 -0.25
C LEU A 167 3.32 -7.92 0.60
N GLY A 168 2.00 -8.21 0.61
CA GLY A 168 1.08 -7.45 1.47
C GLY A 168 -0.38 -7.90 1.55
N LYS A 169 -0.78 -9.02 0.92
CA LYS A 169 -2.14 -9.56 1.04
C LYS A 169 -2.14 -11.10 1.18
N GLU A 170 -1.48 -11.62 2.20
CA GLU A 170 -1.96 -12.87 2.81
C GLU A 170 -2.70 -12.56 4.11
N LYS A 171 -4.02 -12.75 4.03
CA LYS A 171 -4.90 -13.34 5.05
C LYS A 171 -4.79 -12.81 6.48
N MET A 172 -5.76 -11.99 6.87
CA MET A 172 -6.35 -12.04 8.21
C MET A 172 -7.81 -12.49 8.08
N LEU A 173 -8.24 -13.34 9.01
CA LEU A 173 -9.34 -14.32 8.97
C LEU A 173 -10.68 -13.85 8.37
N ASP A 174 -11.25 -14.70 7.50
CA ASP A 174 -12.70 -14.76 7.26
C ASP A 174 -13.34 -15.61 8.37
N LEU A 175 -14.07 -14.93 9.27
CA LEU A 175 -14.82 -15.52 10.39
C LEU A 175 -16.29 -15.74 10.07
N SER A 176 -16.69 -15.68 8.80
CA SER A 176 -18.07 -15.96 8.41
C SER A 176 -18.44 -17.41 8.77
N PRO A 177 -19.57 -17.66 9.47
CA PRO A 177 -20.01 -19.02 9.76
C PRO A 177 -20.26 -19.77 8.44
N ARG A 178 -19.67 -20.95 8.30
CA ARG A 178 -19.86 -21.79 7.11
C ARG A 178 -21.36 -22.07 6.90
N PRO A 179 -21.90 -21.93 5.67
CA PRO A 179 -23.29 -22.25 5.42
C PRO A 179 -23.55 -23.73 5.74
N VAL A 180 -24.55 -23.98 6.58
CA VAL A 180 -25.02 -25.34 6.91
C VAL A 180 -25.49 -25.99 5.61
N LYS A 181 -24.90 -27.13 5.23
CA LYS A 181 -25.39 -27.94 4.10
C LYS A 181 -26.79 -28.44 4.43
N THR A 182 -27.83 -27.72 4.00
CA THR A 182 -29.20 -28.22 4.05
C THR A 182 -29.37 -29.35 3.04
N ARG A 183 -29.47 -30.59 3.52
CA ARG A 183 -29.98 -31.72 2.74
C ARG A 183 -31.40 -31.39 2.26
N LYS A 184 -31.58 -31.06 0.98
CA LYS A 184 -32.92 -31.06 0.37
C LYS A 184 -33.33 -32.52 0.12
N LYS A 185 -34.40 -32.92 0.81
CA LYS A 185 -35.11 -34.19 0.67
C LYS A 185 -35.51 -34.41 -0.78
N ARG A 186 -35.32 -35.63 -1.28
CA ARG A 186 -36.01 -36.15 -2.46
C ARG A 186 -37.52 -36.19 -2.15
N ALA A 187 -38.33 -35.66 -3.03
CA ALA A 187 -39.74 -36.01 -3.14
C ALA A 187 -40.05 -36.23 -4.62
N LYS A 188 -40.86 -37.27 -4.82
CA LYS A 188 -41.13 -38.01 -6.07
C LYS A 188 -41.88 -37.20 -7.10
#